data_AF-A0A3S0V6B4-F1
#
_entry.id   AF-A0A3S0V6B4-F1
#
_cell.length_a   1.000
_cell.length_b   1.000
_cell.length_c   1.000
_cell.angle_alpha   90.00
_cell.angle_beta   90.00
_cell.angle_gamma   90.00
#
_symmetry.space_group_name_H-M   'P 1'
#
loop_
_entity.id
_entity.type
_entity.pdbx_description
1 polymer ?
#
loop_
_entity_poly.entity_id
_entity_poly.type
_entity_poly.pdbx_seq_one_letter_code
_entity_poly.pdbx_strand_id
1 'polypeptide(L)'
;MAHRRRPFIPDILLDQLLAGADPKSVFDPDGLLDGLKKALGERTLNGEMDDHLASEAAACNSRNGYACKAVLGRDRGAGAGEPARPPGQLRP
;
A
#
# COMPACT_ATOMS: atom_id res chain seq x y z
N MET A 1 20.80 -23.24 -12.98
CA MET A 1 19.62 -22.37 -13.22
C MET A 1 18.91 -22.20 -11.88
N ALA A 2 18.91 -21.00 -11.29
CA ALA A 2 18.34 -20.80 -9.96
C ALA A 2 16.81 -20.97 -10.00
N HIS A 3 16.29 -21.91 -9.22
CA HIS A 3 14.85 -22.13 -9.11
C HIS A 3 14.23 -20.95 -8.35
N ARG A 4 13.49 -20.09 -9.04
CA ARG A 4 12.68 -19.05 -8.40
C ARG A 4 11.61 -19.74 -7.55
N ARG A 5 11.48 -19.32 -6.29
CA ARG A 5 10.33 -19.75 -5.46
C ARG A 5 9.06 -19.38 -6.20
N ARG A 6 8.05 -20.25 -6.15
CA ARG A 6 6.72 -19.92 -6.70
C ARG A 6 6.26 -18.61 -6.07
N PRO A 7 5.97 -17.58 -6.87
CA PRO A 7 5.59 -16.28 -6.35
C PRO A 7 4.20 -16.40 -5.71
N PHE A 8 4.03 -15.75 -4.55
CA PHE A 8 2.74 -15.72 -3.84
C PHE A 8 1.69 -14.93 -4.64
N ILE A 9 2.15 -13.89 -5.34
CA ILE A 9 1.33 -13.12 -6.27
C ILE A 9 1.63 -13.65 -7.68
N PRO A 10 0.62 -14.08 -8.46
CA PRO A 10 0.79 -14.49 -9.84
C PRO A 10 1.50 -13.41 -10.68
N ASP A 11 2.47 -13.81 -11.50
CA ASP A 11 3.24 -12.89 -12.36
C ASP A 11 2.33 -12.04 -13.27
N ILE A 12 1.25 -12.63 -13.79
CA ILE A 12 0.25 -11.93 -14.61
C ILE A 12 -0.36 -10.73 -13.88
N LEU A 13 -0.61 -10.84 -12.57
CA LEU A 13 -1.14 -9.73 -11.78
C LEU A 13 -0.08 -8.66 -11.54
N LEU A 14 1.18 -9.05 -11.36
CA LEU A 14 2.28 -8.10 -11.24
C LEU A 14 2.49 -7.35 -12.56
N ASP A 15 2.48 -8.05 -13.68
CA ASP A 15 2.58 -7.46 -15.02
C ASP A 15 1.40 -6.49 -15.27
N GLN A 16 0.19 -6.87 -14.85
CA GLN A 16 -0.98 -6.02 -14.98
C GLN A 16 -0.91 -4.76 -14.10
N LEU A 17 -0.37 -4.87 -12.88
CA LEU A 17 -0.17 -3.73 -11.98
C LEU A 17 0.95 -2.81 -12.46
N LEU A 18 2.00 -3.37 -13.03
CA LEU A 18 3.16 -2.63 -13.55
C LEU A 18 2.93 -2.10 -14.97
N ALA A 19 1.88 -2.55 -15.66
CA ALA A 19 1.54 -2.10 -17.00
C ALA A 19 1.31 -0.58 -17.01
N GLY A 20 2.20 0.14 -17.70
CA GLY A 20 2.13 1.60 -17.83
C GLY A 20 2.76 2.39 -16.68
N ALA A 21 3.31 1.73 -15.65
CA ALA A 21 4.11 2.39 -14.62
C ALA A 21 5.60 2.43 -15.03
N ASP A 22 6.31 3.51 -14.66
CA ASP A 22 7.78 3.52 -14.76
C ASP A 22 8.34 2.62 -13.64
N PRO A 23 9.09 1.55 -13.97
CA PRO A 23 9.66 0.64 -12.96
C PRO A 23 10.49 1.35 -11.89
N LYS A 24 11.07 2.52 -12.21
CA LYS A 24 11.90 3.30 -11.27
C LYS A 24 11.08 4.03 -10.22
N SER A 25 9.84 4.42 -10.53
CA SER A 25 8.99 5.21 -9.65
C SER A 25 7.99 4.39 -8.83
N VAL A 26 7.94 3.07 -9.03
CA VAL A 26 7.05 2.16 -8.30
C VAL A 26 7.23 2.28 -6.78
N PHE A 27 8.47 2.50 -6.33
CA PHE A 27 8.86 2.60 -4.93
C PHE A 27 9.13 4.03 -4.47
N ASP A 28 9.02 5.01 -5.35
CA ASP A 28 9.18 6.41 -4.97
C ASP A 28 8.01 6.85 -4.05
N PRO A 29 8.23 7.85 -3.19
CA PRO A 29 7.14 8.48 -2.43
C PRO A 29 6.02 8.93 -3.37
N ASP A 30 4.76 8.67 -2.99
CA ASP A 30 3.59 8.93 -3.83
C ASP A 30 3.57 8.12 -5.15
N GLY A 31 4.38 7.07 -5.23
CA GLY A 31 4.46 6.15 -6.36
C GLY A 31 3.30 5.14 -6.41
N LEU A 32 3.44 4.17 -7.31
CA LEU A 32 2.40 3.16 -7.58
C LEU A 32 1.97 2.40 -6.32
N LEU A 33 2.91 2.04 -5.44
CA LEU A 33 2.60 1.28 -4.22
C LEU A 33 1.78 2.09 -3.22
N ASP A 34 2.03 3.39 -3.09
CA ASP A 34 1.25 4.26 -2.21
C ASP A 34 -0.15 4.48 -2.78
N GLY A 35 -0.26 4.62 -4.10
CA GLY A 35 -1.54 4.60 -4.81
C GLY A 35 -2.32 3.30 -4.58
N LEU A 36 -1.66 2.14 -4.63
CA LEU A 36 -2.28 0.84 -4.39
C LEU A 36 -2.76 0.69 -2.94
N LYS A 37 -1.94 1.08 -1.95
CA LYS A 37 -2.34 1.08 -0.53
C LYS A 37 -3.59 1.95 -0.31
N LYS A 38 -3.61 3.15 -0.90
CA LYS A 38 -4.75 4.07 -0.84
C LYS A 38 -6.00 3.43 -1.46
N ALA A 39 -5.89 2.88 -2.66
CA ALA A 39 -7.02 2.24 -3.35
C ALA A 39 -7.60 1.05 -2.56
N LEU A 40 -6.75 0.23 -1.92
CA LEU A 40 -7.19 -0.87 -1.06
C LEU A 40 -7.90 -0.37 0.21
N GLY A 41 -7.37 0.68 0.84
CA GLY A 41 -8.02 1.32 1.98
C GLY A 41 -9.40 1.86 1.62
N GLU A 42 -9.50 2.62 0.53
CA GLU A 42 -10.76 3.16 0.02
C GLU A 42 -11.76 2.05 -0.34
N ARG A 43 -11.29 0.95 -0.95
CA ARG A 43 -12.14 -0.20 -1.28
C ARG A 43 -12.73 -0.86 -0.04
N THR A 44 -11.95 -0.98 1.03
CA THR A 44 -12.40 -1.57 2.29
C THR A 44 -13.46 -0.69 2.94
N LEU A 45 -13.19 0.62 3.06
CA LEU A 45 -14.14 1.59 3.63
C LEU A 45 -15.44 1.67 2.84
N ASN A 46 -15.37 1.62 1.50
CA ASN A 46 -16.56 1.59 0.66
C ASN A 46 -17.37 0.31 0.86
N GLY A 47 -16.71 -0.84 1.04
CA GLY A 47 -17.38 -2.10 1.34
C GLY A 47 -18.12 -2.06 2.67
N GLU A 48 -17.51 -1.53 3.72
CA GLU A 48 -18.18 -1.35 5.02
C GLU A 48 -19.41 -0.43 4.92
N MET A 49 -19.35 0.61 4.09
CA MET A 49 -20.49 1.49 3.84
C MET A 49 -21.62 0.77 3.09
N ASP A 50 -21.29 -0.07 2.11
CA ASP A 50 -22.27 -0.88 1.39
C ASP A 50 -22.98 -1.86 2.32
N ASP A 51 -22.22 -2.55 3.18
CA ASP A 51 -22.77 -3.46 4.18
C ASP A 51 -23.65 -2.71 5.21
N HIS A 52 -23.21 -1.55 5.67
CA HIS A 52 -23.96 -0.73 6.62
C HIS A 52 -25.29 -0.24 6.05
N LEU A 53 -25.29 0.29 4.82
CA LEU A 53 -26.50 0.77 4.15
C LEU A 53 -27.46 -0.38 3.82
N ALA A 54 -26.95 -1.58 3.53
CA ALA A 54 -27.78 -2.76 3.34
C ALA A 54 -28.45 -3.22 4.65
N SER A 55 -27.74 -3.11 5.78
CA SER A 55 -28.26 -3.45 7.11
C SER A 55 -29.27 -2.43 7.66
N GLU A 56 -29.13 -1.15 7.28
CA GLU A 56 -29.95 -0.02 7.75
C GLU A 56 -31.06 0.37 6.75
N ALA A 57 -31.47 -0.53 5.86
CA ALA A 57 -32.39 -0.22 4.75
C ALA A 57 -33.73 0.42 5.19
N ALA A 58 -34.13 0.29 6.46
CA ALA A 58 -35.32 0.91 7.04
C ALA A 58 -35.10 2.34 7.61
N ALA A 59 -33.85 2.79 7.79
CA ALA A 59 -33.50 4.03 8.48
C ALA A 59 -33.46 5.29 7.59
N CYS A 60 -33.85 5.19 6.31
CA CYS A 60 -33.84 6.30 5.34
C CYS A 60 -32.46 6.97 5.14
N ASN A 61 -31.36 6.28 5.48
CA ASN A 61 -30.00 6.77 5.29
C ASN A 61 -29.54 6.54 3.84
N SER A 62 -28.82 7.50 3.27
CA SER A 62 -28.28 7.41 1.91
C SER A 62 -26.89 8.04 1.80
N ARG A 63 -26.15 7.68 0.75
CA ARG A 63 -24.79 8.20 0.53
C ARG A 63 -24.81 9.72 0.33
N ASN A 64 -23.94 10.43 1.04
CA ASN A 64 -23.80 11.89 0.99
C ASN A 64 -22.42 12.36 0.47
N GLY A 65 -21.87 11.66 -0.53
CA GLY A 65 -20.58 12.00 -1.14
C GLY A 65 -19.36 11.46 -0.39
N TYR A 66 -18.20 12.10 -0.61
CA TYR A 66 -16.89 11.67 -0.10
C TYR A 66 -16.17 12.83 0.61
N ALA A 67 -15.35 12.51 1.61
CA ALA A 67 -14.50 13.48 2.30
C ALA A 67 -13.02 13.11 2.15
N CYS A 68 -12.18 14.08 1.82
CA CYS A 68 -10.73 13.89 1.77
C CYS A 68 -10.18 13.75 3.20
N LYS A 69 -9.54 12.61 3.48
CA LYS A 69 -8.76 12.39 4.70
C LYS A 69 -7.33 12.02 4.32
N ALA A 70 -6.35 12.71 4.90
CA ALA A 70 -4.95 12.32 4.79
C ALA A 70 -4.67 11.21 5.81
N VAL A 71 -4.36 10.00 5.33
CA VAL A 71 -4.00 8.85 6.17
C VAL A 71 -2.48 8.70 6.14
N LEU A 72 -1.86 8.77 7.32
CA LEU A 72 -0.43 8.53 7.46
C LEU A 72 -0.16 7.02 7.50
N GLY A 73 0.42 6.49 6.43
CA GLY A 73 0.90 5.11 6.38
C GLY A 73 2.16 4.93 7.21
N ARG A 74 2.31 3.77 7.87
CA ARG A 74 3.59 3.37 8.45
C ARG A 74 4.41 2.64 7.38
N ASP A 75 5.25 3.38 6.67
CA ASP A 75 6.32 2.75 5.91
C ASP A 75 7.52 2.60 6.84
N ARG A 76 7.66 1.42 7.48
CA ARG A 76 8.98 1.03 7.97
C ARG A 76 9.83 0.85 6.72
N GLY A 77 10.55 1.89 6.32
CA GLY A 77 11.68 1.75 5.43
C GLY A 77 12.55 0.62 5.98
N ALA A 78 12.87 -0.35 5.12
CA ALA A 78 14.00 -1.22 5.38
C ALA A 78 15.22 -0.29 5.43
N GLY A 79 15.51 0.22 6.63
CA GLY A 79 16.70 1.01 6.88
C GLY A 79 17.86 0.18 6.37
N ALA A 80 18.62 0.75 5.45
CA ALA A 80 19.96 0.28 5.16
C ALA A 80 20.62 0.02 6.51
N GLY A 81 20.97 -1.24 6.77
CA GLY A 81 21.64 -1.60 8.00
C GLY A 81 22.87 -0.73 8.12
N GLU A 82 22.89 0.16 9.10
CA GLU A 82 24.14 0.72 9.56
C GLU A 82 24.93 -0.48 10.08
N PRO A 83 26.06 -0.86 9.44
CA PRO A 83 26.85 -1.96 9.96
C PRO A 83 27.29 -1.56 11.35
N ALA A 84 27.06 -2.44 12.32
CA ALA A 84 27.50 -2.24 13.69
C ALA A 84 28.96 -1.76 13.68
N ARG A 85 29.20 -0.53 14.16
CA ARG A 85 30.55 0.01 14.28
C ARG A 85 31.36 -0.93 15.18
N PRO A 86 32.57 -1.35 14.79
CA PRO A 86 33.43 -2.09 15.69
C PRO A 86 33.76 -1.21 16.91
N PRO A 87 33.79 -1.78 18.12
CA PRO A 87 34.12 -1.03 19.32
C PRO A 87 35.54 -0.47 19.21
N GLY A 88 35.71 0.85 19.40
CA GLY A 88 37.03 1.46 19.60
C GLY A 88 37.40 2.68 18.75
N GLN A 89 36.52 3.24 17.91
CA GLN A 89 36.86 4.48 17.17
C GLN A 89 36.20 5.71 17.79
N LEU A 90 37.03 6.57 18.40
CA LEU A 90 36.68 7.92 18.86
C LEU A 90 36.64 8.88 17.65
N ARG A 91 35.67 9.79 17.63
CA ARG A 91 35.58 10.86 16.62
C ARG A 91 36.69 11.92 16.85
N PRO A 92 37.22 12.57 15.80
CA PRO A 92 38.06 13.76 15.94
C PRO A 92 37.28 14.95 16.50
#